data_AF-A0A842SWD1-F1
#
_entry.id   AF-A0A842SWD1-F1
#
_cell.length_a   1.000
_cell.length_b   1.000
_cell.length_c   1.000
_cell.angle_alpha   90.00
_cell.angle_beta   90.00
_cell.angle_gamma   90.00
#
_symmetry.space_group_name_H-M   'P 1'
#
loop_
_entity.id
_entity.type
_entity.pdbx_description
1 polymer ?
#
loop_
_entity_poly.entity_id
_entity_poly.type
_entity_poly.pdbx_seq_one_letter_code
_entity_poly.pdbx_strand_id
1 'polypeptide(L)'
;MVSMIIKVLKNLLSKPFTSKYPKEKAKVSVNFRGAIHVDQENCIACRLCEVNCPTGAIVVDTKKNYAVVDRSLCILCGMCAEVCPVNVIWFSNDYENAEKKKKDFRKQLPGPNPRPGKRS
;
A
#
# COMPACT_ATOMS: atom_id res chain seq x y z
N MET A 1 2.59 -7.05 44.92
CA MET A 1 1.20 -6.56 44.72
C MET A 1 1.07 -5.03 44.76
N VAL A 2 1.57 -4.32 45.78
CA VAL A 2 1.41 -2.85 45.95
C VAL A 2 1.91 -2.02 44.75
N SER A 3 3.06 -2.36 44.15
CA SER A 3 3.62 -1.67 42.97
C SER A 3 2.68 -1.67 41.76
N MET A 4 1.88 -2.73 41.60
CA MET A 4 0.93 -2.85 40.49
C MET A 4 -0.25 -1.89 40.67
N ILE A 5 -0.77 -1.77 41.88
CA ILE A 5 -1.89 -0.86 42.22
C ILE A 5 -1.48 0.60 41.95
N ILE A 6 -0.27 0.99 42.34
CA ILE A 6 0.25 2.35 42.09
C ILE A 6 0.36 2.64 40.59
N LYS A 7 0.83 1.66 39.79
CA LYS A 7 0.92 1.80 38.33
C LYS A 7 -0.47 1.89 37.68
N VAL A 8 -1.44 1.11 38.16
CA VAL A 8 -2.83 1.17 37.69
C VAL A 8 -3.43 2.54 37.96
N LEU A 9 -3.27 3.07 39.17
CA LEU A 9 -3.79 4.39 39.54
C LEU A 9 -3.16 5.52 38.70
N LYS A 10 -1.84 5.46 38.46
CA LYS A 10 -1.13 6.42 37.60
C LYS A 10 -1.60 6.36 36.15
N ASN A 11 -1.79 5.15 35.61
CA ASN A 11 -2.25 4.98 34.24
C ASN A 11 -3.71 5.46 34.07
N LEU A 12 -4.59 5.25 35.05
CA LEU A 12 -5.98 5.70 35.02
C LEU A 12 -6.10 7.23 34.92
N LEU A 13 -5.19 7.96 35.57
CA LEU A 13 -5.16 9.43 35.55
C LEU A 13 -4.38 10.03 34.37
N SER A 14 -3.64 9.22 33.62
CA SER A 14 -2.85 9.67 32.48
C SER A 14 -3.69 9.80 31.20
N LYS A 15 -3.24 10.62 30.24
CA LYS A 15 -3.92 10.74 28.94
C LYS A 15 -3.81 9.42 28.17
N PRO A 16 -4.89 8.99 27.48
CA PRO A 16 -4.86 7.75 26.70
C PRO A 16 -3.95 7.91 25.49
N PHE A 17 -3.24 6.83 25.14
CA PHE A 17 -2.39 6.78 23.95
C PHE A 17 -3.20 6.67 22.63
N THR A 18 -4.48 6.31 22.71
CA THR A 18 -5.34 6.03 21.56
C THR A 18 -5.58 7.26 20.68
N SER A 19 -5.36 7.13 19.38
CA SER A 19 -5.84 8.08 18.37
C SER A 19 -7.33 7.90 18.07
N LYS A 20 -8.06 8.98 17.77
CA LYS A 20 -9.50 8.92 17.48
C LYS A 20 -9.79 8.55 16.02
N TYR A 21 -9.53 7.31 15.62
CA TYR A 21 -9.94 6.81 14.30
C TYR A 21 -11.48 6.76 14.20
N PRO A 22 -12.11 7.16 13.07
CA PRO A 22 -11.53 7.59 11.78
C PRO A 22 -11.29 9.10 11.65
N LYS A 23 -11.62 9.91 12.68
CA LYS A 23 -11.50 11.38 12.61
C LYS A 23 -10.04 11.85 12.52
N GLU A 24 -9.15 11.18 13.24
CA GLU A 24 -7.71 11.41 13.23
C GLU A 24 -7.02 10.18 12.64
N LYS A 25 -6.48 10.32 11.42
CA LYS A 25 -5.71 9.26 10.75
C LYS A 25 -4.31 9.14 11.35
N ALA A 26 -3.74 7.94 11.29
CA ALA A 26 -2.37 7.71 11.70
C ALA A 26 -1.41 8.47 10.78
N LYS A 27 -0.39 9.12 11.35
CA LYS A 27 0.69 9.71 10.56
C LYS A 27 1.60 8.59 10.06
N VAL A 28 1.66 8.41 8.74
CA VAL A 28 2.54 7.43 8.10
C VAL A 28 3.78 8.11 7.51
N SER A 29 4.85 7.35 7.33
CA SER A 29 6.08 7.83 6.69
C SER A 29 5.87 8.19 5.22
N VAL A 30 6.74 9.01 4.65
CA VAL A 30 6.75 9.32 3.21
C VAL A 30 6.93 8.07 2.34
N ASN A 31 7.72 7.11 2.80
CA ASN A 31 8.02 5.85 2.09
C ASN A 31 7.07 4.70 2.45
N PHE A 32 5.88 5.01 3.01
CA PHE A 32 4.93 3.99 3.40
C PHE A 32 4.44 3.19 2.18
N ARG A 33 4.25 1.89 2.37
CA ARG A 33 3.80 0.97 1.32
C ARG A 33 2.33 0.65 1.51
N GLY A 34 1.47 1.61 1.17
CA GLY A 34 0.02 1.44 1.20
C GLY A 34 -0.51 0.88 -0.13
N ALA A 35 -1.49 1.57 -0.70
CA ALA A 35 -2.12 1.23 -1.96
C ALA A 35 -1.10 1.26 -3.10
N ILE A 36 -1.05 0.16 -3.85
CA ILE A 36 -0.24 0.04 -5.07
C ILE A 36 -0.99 0.64 -6.27
N HIS A 37 -0.27 1.43 -7.07
CA HIS A 37 -0.77 2.08 -8.27
C HIS A 37 0.10 1.72 -9.47
N VAL A 38 -0.54 1.67 -10.64
CA VAL A 38 0.13 1.43 -11.93
C VAL A 38 -0.35 2.50 -12.91
N ASP A 39 0.55 3.32 -13.42
CA ASP A 39 0.23 4.23 -14.52
C ASP A 39 0.08 3.40 -15.80
N GLN A 40 -1.16 3.21 -16.24
CA GLN A 40 -1.52 2.39 -17.39
C GLN A 40 -1.10 3.06 -18.71
N GLU A 41 -1.03 4.39 -18.77
CA GLU A 41 -0.74 5.13 -19.99
C GLU A 41 0.76 5.10 -20.31
N ASN A 42 1.60 5.20 -19.28
CA ASN A 42 3.05 5.18 -19.43
C ASN A 42 3.67 3.77 -19.32
N CYS A 43 2.86 2.75 -19.05
CA CYS A 43 3.36 1.38 -18.96
C CYS A 43 3.82 0.85 -20.32
N ILE A 44 5.05 0.38 -20.40
CA ILE A 44 5.61 -0.23 -21.62
C ILE A 44 5.45 -1.75 -21.69
N ALA A 45 4.64 -2.35 -20.80
CA ALA A 45 4.39 -3.79 -20.73
C ALA A 45 5.65 -4.71 -20.72
N CYS A 46 6.78 -4.23 -20.17
CA CYS A 46 8.07 -4.97 -20.21
C CYS A 46 8.15 -6.25 -19.36
N ARG A 47 7.13 -6.57 -18.56
CA ARG A 47 6.99 -7.79 -17.73
C ARG A 47 8.01 -7.99 -16.61
N LEU A 48 8.95 -7.07 -16.39
CA LEU A 48 9.91 -7.15 -15.28
C LEU A 48 9.24 -7.24 -13.90
N CYS A 49 8.15 -6.50 -13.69
CA CYS A 49 7.39 -6.53 -12.44
C CYS A 49 6.64 -7.85 -12.19
N GLU A 50 6.23 -8.55 -13.26
CA GLU A 50 5.58 -9.85 -13.20
C GLU A 50 6.59 -10.94 -12.80
N VAL A 51 7.75 -10.98 -13.47
CA VAL A 51 8.81 -11.96 -13.21
C VAL A 51 9.39 -11.83 -11.79
N ASN A 52 9.53 -10.60 -11.29
CA ASN A 52 10.09 -10.34 -9.96
C ASN A 52 9.05 -10.36 -8.84
N CYS A 53 7.77 -10.64 -9.12
CA CYS A 53 6.75 -10.70 -8.08
C CYS A 53 6.85 -12.04 -7.33
N PRO A 54 7.17 -12.05 -6.02
CA PRO A 54 7.42 -13.29 -5.28
C PRO A 54 6.13 -14.12 -5.07
N THR A 55 4.97 -13.47 -5.14
CA THR A 55 3.66 -14.12 -4.96
C THR A 55 2.89 -14.30 -6.26
N GLY A 56 3.42 -13.84 -7.39
CA GLY A 56 2.68 -13.85 -8.67
C GLY A 56 1.46 -12.94 -8.67
N ALA A 57 1.42 -11.91 -7.81
CA ALA A 57 0.30 -10.97 -7.70
C ALA A 57 0.15 -10.04 -8.91
N ILE A 58 1.16 -9.95 -9.78
CA ILE A 58 1.18 -9.05 -10.93
C ILE A 58 1.12 -9.86 -12.21
N VAL A 59 0.21 -9.48 -13.11
CA VAL A 59 0.08 -10.05 -14.45
C VAL A 59 0.10 -8.92 -15.45
N VAL A 60 0.93 -9.01 -16.49
CA VAL A 60 0.92 -8.04 -17.59
C VAL A 60 -0.09 -8.50 -18.65
N ASP A 61 -1.11 -7.68 -18.89
CA ASP A 61 -2.11 -7.94 -19.92
C ASP A 61 -1.58 -7.45 -21.28
N THR A 62 -1.19 -8.37 -22.15
CA THR A 62 -0.65 -8.06 -23.49
C THR A 62 -1.69 -7.44 -24.43
N LYS A 63 -2.99 -7.60 -24.16
CA LYS A 63 -4.04 -6.95 -24.97
C LYS A 63 -4.22 -5.49 -24.59
N LYS A 64 -4.01 -5.17 -23.31
CA LYS A 64 -4.20 -3.83 -22.77
C LYS A 64 -2.91 -3.04 -22.61
N ASN A 65 -1.75 -3.70 -22.77
CA ASN A 65 -0.41 -3.14 -22.64
C ASN A 65 -0.08 -2.53 -21.27
N TYR A 66 -0.64 -3.06 -20.18
CA TYR A 66 -0.28 -2.63 -18.83
C TYR A 66 -0.31 -3.76 -17.81
N ALA A 67 0.36 -3.53 -16.68
CA ALA A 67 0.38 -4.44 -15.54
C ALA A 67 -0.89 -4.31 -14.69
N VAL A 68 -1.48 -5.44 -14.32
CA VAL A 68 -2.61 -5.55 -13.39
C VAL A 68 -2.12 -6.20 -12.10
N VAL A 69 -2.51 -5.62 -10.97
CA VAL A 69 -2.14 -6.13 -9.64
C VAL A 69 -3.35 -6.75 -8.96
N ASP A 70 -3.24 -8.01 -8.55
CA ASP A 70 -4.17 -8.66 -7.64
C ASP A 70 -3.77 -8.34 -6.19
N ARG A 71 -4.45 -7.37 -5.59
CA ARG A 71 -4.19 -6.95 -4.21
C ARG A 71 -4.42 -8.06 -3.18
N SER A 72 -5.16 -9.11 -3.52
CA SER A 72 -5.39 -10.24 -2.60
C SER A 72 -4.16 -11.17 -2.45
N LEU A 73 -3.20 -11.09 -3.37
CA LEU A 73 -1.95 -11.86 -3.35
C LEU A 73 -0.72 -10.98 -3.05
N CYS A 74 -0.88 -9.65 -3.11
CA CYS A 74 0.22 -8.71 -2.93
C CYS A 74 0.65 -8.64 -1.46
N ILE A 75 1.94 -8.84 -1.19
CA ILE A 75 2.53 -8.73 0.16
C ILE A 75 3.18 -7.36 0.42
N LEU A 76 2.94 -6.38 -0.46
CA LEU A 76 3.44 -4.99 -0.33
C LEU A 76 4.98 -4.89 -0.17
N CYS A 77 5.72 -5.81 -0.79
CA CYS A 77 7.18 -5.90 -0.66
C CYS A 77 7.95 -4.79 -1.41
N GLY A 78 7.34 -4.16 -2.41
CA GLY A 78 7.96 -3.05 -3.15
C GLY A 78 8.81 -3.45 -4.36
N MET A 79 9.14 -4.73 -4.57
CA MET A 79 10.04 -5.15 -5.65
C MET A 79 9.59 -4.67 -7.04
N CYS A 80 8.29 -4.72 -7.33
CA CYS A 80 7.74 -4.26 -8.60
C CYS A 80 7.97 -2.77 -8.89
N ALA A 81 8.00 -1.92 -7.86
CA ALA A 81 8.28 -0.49 -8.00
C ALA A 81 9.78 -0.22 -8.24
N GLU A 82 10.66 -1.02 -7.63
CA GLU A 82 12.11 -0.89 -7.78
C GLU A 82 12.62 -1.39 -9.15
N VAL A 83 12.08 -2.52 -9.64
CA VAL A 83 12.52 -3.10 -10.93
C VAL A 83 11.90 -2.42 -12.15
N CYS A 84 10.99 -1.45 -11.96
CA CYS A 84 10.28 -0.83 -13.06
C CYS A 84 11.17 0.21 -13.77
N PRO A 85 11.60 -0.01 -15.03
CA PRO A 85 12.57 0.86 -15.70
C PRO A 85 11.99 2.27 -15.99
N VAL A 86 10.69 2.35 -16.25
CA VAL A 86 9.96 3.59 -16.50
C VAL A 86 9.26 4.14 -15.24
N ASN A 87 9.42 3.45 -14.10
CA ASN A 87 8.88 3.85 -12.81
C ASN A 87 7.36 4.13 -12.78
N VAL A 88 6.58 3.32 -13.48
CA VAL A 88 5.10 3.47 -13.54
C VAL A 88 4.36 2.77 -12.41
N ILE A 89 5.07 2.04 -11.54
CA ILE A 89 4.49 1.35 -10.38
C ILE A 89 4.97 2.05 -9.11
N TRP A 90 4.05 2.44 -8.23
CA TRP A 90 4.39 3.05 -6.94
C TRP A 90 3.40 2.67 -5.85
N PHE A 91 3.75 3.02 -4.61
CA PHE A 91 2.89 2.88 -3.44
C PHE A 91 2.50 4.27 -2.95
N SER A 92 1.24 4.44 -2.58
CA SER A 92 0.75 5.63 -1.89
C SER A 92 0.68 5.40 -0.38
N ASN A 93 0.38 6.49 0.34
CA ASN A 93 0.15 6.47 1.79
C ASN A 93 -1.27 6.05 2.18
N ASP A 94 -2.10 5.67 1.20
CA ASP A 94 -3.46 5.20 1.45
C ASP A 94 -3.44 3.73 1.90
N TYR A 95 -4.05 3.44 3.04
CA TYR A 95 -4.16 2.10 3.60
C TYR A 95 -5.63 1.67 3.80
N GLU A 96 -6.58 2.53 3.45
CA GLU A 96 -8.02 2.31 3.68
C GLU A 96 -8.71 1.73 2.43
N ASN A 97 -8.11 0.69 1.84
CA ASN A 97 -8.47 0.16 0.52
C ASN A 97 -9.14 -1.24 0.57
N ALA A 98 -9.96 -1.47 1.58
CA ALA A 98 -10.69 -2.73 1.77
C ALA A 98 -11.83 -2.89 0.76
N GLU A 99 -11.99 -4.10 0.21
CA GLU A 99 -13.02 -4.43 -0.78
C GLU A 99 -13.91 -5.57 -0.30
N LYS A 100 -15.19 -5.54 -0.68
CA LYS A 100 -16.18 -6.55 -0.26
C LYS A 100 -16.09 -7.85 -1.06
N LYS A 101 -15.72 -7.78 -2.34
CA LYS A 101 -15.68 -8.96 -3.23
C LYS A 101 -14.25 -9.21 -3.68
N LYS A 102 -13.85 -10.49 -3.72
CA LYS A 102 -12.50 -10.90 -4.16
C LYS A 102 -12.11 -10.32 -5.52
N LYS A 103 -13.06 -10.26 -6.46
CA LYS A 103 -12.83 -9.72 -7.81
C LYS A 103 -12.46 -8.23 -7.83
N ASP A 104 -12.85 -7.48 -6.81
CA ASP A 104 -12.60 -6.04 -6.75
C ASP A 104 -11.15 -5.73 -6.33
N PHE A 105 -10.43 -6.69 -5.74
CA PHE A 105 -8.99 -6.57 -5.44
C PHE A 105 -8.09 -6.52 -6.70
N ARG A 106 -8.60 -6.93 -7.87
CA ARG A 106 -7.91 -6.81 -9.16
C ARG A 106 -8.17 -5.49 -9.87
N LYS A 107 -9.14 -4.70 -9.41
CA LYS A 107 -9.44 -3.40 -9.98
C LYS A 107 -8.38 -2.39 -9.56
N GLN A 108 -8.11 -1.41 -10.40
CA GLN A 108 -7.28 -0.29 -10.00
C GLN A 108 -7.98 0.53 -8.91
N LEU A 109 -7.22 1.00 -7.92
CA LEU A 109 -7.77 1.86 -6.87
C LEU A 109 -8.02 3.26 -7.44
N PRO A 110 -9.17 3.89 -7.10
CA PRO A 110 -9.36 5.31 -7.33
C PRO A 110 -8.49 6.08 -6.33
N GLY A 111 -7.38 6.65 -6.78
CA GLY A 111 -6.41 7.35 -5.93
C GLY A 111 -5.22 7.84 -6.77
N PRO A 112 -4.47 8.86 -6.33
CA PRO A 112 -3.98 9.90 -7.24
C PRO A 112 -2.93 9.38 -8.24
N ASN A 113 -3.25 9.59 -9.53
CA ASN A 113 -2.31 9.69 -10.65
C ASN A 113 -1.60 11.05 -10.58
N PRO A 114 -0.81 11.29 -9.52
CA PRO A 114 0.63 11.25 -9.76
C PRO A 114 1.44 10.61 -8.63
N ARG A 115 2.62 10.09 -9.02
CA ARG A 115 3.67 9.56 -8.14
C ARG A 115 3.98 10.58 -7.03
N PRO A 116 3.86 10.23 -5.73
CA PRO A 116 4.44 11.06 -4.67
C PRO A 116 5.94 11.17 -4.94
N GLY A 117 6.49 12.40 -4.86
CA GLY A 117 7.81 12.80 -5.37
C GLY A 117 8.87 11.70 -5.33
N LYS A 118 9.56 11.50 -6.46
CA LYS A 118 10.53 10.43 -6.71
C LYS A 118 11.35 10.11 -5.45
N ARG A 119 11.39 8.82 -5.07
CA ARG A 119 12.45 8.31 -4.19
C ARG A 119 13.77 8.69 -4.86
N SER A 120 14.49 9.63 -4.25
CA SER A 120 15.90 9.90 -4.52
C SER A 120 16.72 8.65 -4.27
#